data_AF-A0A7U9DP42-F1
#
_entry.id   AF-A0A7U9DP42-F1
#
_cell.length_a   1.000
_cell.length_b   1.000
_cell.length_c   1.000
_cell.angle_alpha   90.00
_cell.angle_beta   90.00
_cell.angle_gamma   90.00
#
_symmetry.space_group_name_H-M   'P 1'
#
loop_
_entity.id
_entity.type
_entity.pdbx_description
1 polymer ?
#
loop_
_entity_poly.entity_id
_entity_poly.type
_entity_poly.pdbx_seq_one_letter_code
_entity_poly.pdbx_strand_id
1 'polypeptide(L)'
;MHSTTSRGAVLATLLALIGVFATYRALPAGADGWQDCSTGQFCLYTAADGSGTAWAAGPDDDGQTYGADRDDKAVSAWNNTPYWACVYADASYGGGIQALRPGFRGDLSLGSVDLTGDVSSHKLAKAKSGCRTGFERCPDGRLCLFAEPGGRGEATVSTADNPGYGAAWDNKVVSVWNRTGQHVCFFRAPDYTSTWTIDGRDYDAYVVLRGDSTTVPAPYAPTFSSHKFVDSTSEC
;
A
#
# COMPACT_ATOMS: atom_id res chain seq x y z
N MET A 1 101.84 -6.64 38.48
CA MET A 1 102.72 -6.03 37.47
C MET A 1 102.15 -6.34 36.09
N HIS A 2 101.96 -5.29 35.28
CA HIS A 2 101.49 -5.25 33.86
C HIS A 2 100.03 -5.68 33.62
N SER A 3 99.06 -4.75 33.44
CA SER A 3 98.68 -3.98 32.21
C SER A 3 98.38 -4.90 31.03
N THR A 4 97.18 -4.92 30.42
CA THR A 4 96.63 -3.84 29.56
C THR A 4 95.08 -3.80 29.47
N THR A 5 94.57 -2.56 29.42
CA THR A 5 93.33 -1.99 28.80
C THR A 5 93.01 -2.53 27.38
N SER A 6 91.84 -2.41 26.72
CA SER A 6 90.51 -1.80 26.93
C SER A 6 89.56 -2.20 25.76
N ARG A 7 88.28 -1.78 25.85
CA ARG A 7 87.27 -1.56 24.77
C ARG A 7 86.50 -2.82 24.31
N GLY A 8 85.18 -2.82 24.16
CA GLY A 8 84.22 -1.72 24.13
C GLY A 8 82.80 -2.19 24.44
N ALA A 9 81.96 -1.19 24.72
CA ALA A 9 80.54 -1.29 24.97
C ALA A 9 79.76 -1.75 23.74
N VAL A 10 78.55 -2.30 23.94
CA VAL A 10 77.28 -1.66 23.52
C VAL A 10 76.10 -2.51 24.02
N LEU A 11 75.11 -1.79 24.55
CA LEU A 11 73.78 -2.22 24.99
C LEU A 11 73.00 -3.00 23.91
N ALA A 12 72.09 -3.87 24.33
CA ALA A 12 70.64 -3.64 24.12
C ALA A 12 69.78 -4.76 24.69
N THR A 13 68.72 -4.30 25.32
CA THR A 13 67.64 -4.96 26.05
C THR A 13 66.59 -5.64 25.16
N LEU A 14 66.08 -6.78 25.67
CA LEU A 14 64.68 -7.24 25.76
C LEU A 14 63.67 -7.15 24.59
N LEU A 15 62.82 -8.19 24.60
CA LEU A 15 61.43 -8.30 24.09
C LEU A 15 61.26 -8.68 22.61
N ALA A 16 61.27 -9.99 22.34
CA ALA A 16 60.55 -10.55 21.20
C ALA A 16 59.05 -10.66 21.56
N LEU A 17 58.29 -9.65 21.15
CA LEU A 17 56.82 -9.62 21.20
C LEU A 17 56.24 -10.66 20.22
N ILE A 18 55.32 -11.46 20.73
CA ILE A 18 54.45 -12.36 19.97
C ILE A 18 53.54 -11.49 19.07
N GLY A 19 53.87 -11.43 17.78
CA GLY A 19 53.06 -10.79 16.74
C GLY A 19 52.33 -11.83 15.89
N VAL A 20 51.34 -12.51 16.46
CA VAL A 20 50.37 -13.26 15.64
C VAL A 20 49.44 -12.22 15.01
N PHE A 21 49.76 -11.79 13.79
CA PHE A 21 48.85 -11.03 12.95
C PHE A 21 47.66 -11.93 12.58
N ALA A 22 46.63 -11.92 13.43
CA ALA A 22 45.30 -12.33 13.04
C ALA A 22 44.86 -11.41 11.88
N THR A 23 44.83 -11.95 10.68
CA THR A 23 44.18 -11.33 9.53
C THR A 23 42.68 -11.37 9.75
N TYR A 24 42.20 -10.54 10.67
CA TYR A 24 40.80 -10.15 10.70
C TYR A 24 40.55 -9.45 9.36
N ARG A 25 39.99 -10.19 8.40
CA ARG A 25 39.32 -9.56 7.27
C ARG A 25 38.18 -8.77 7.89
N ALA A 26 38.37 -7.45 8.01
CA ALA A 26 37.24 -6.56 8.16
C ALA A 26 36.31 -6.89 6.99
N LEU A 27 35.15 -7.47 7.30
CA LEU A 27 34.04 -7.45 6.36
C LEU A 27 33.88 -5.97 5.95
N PRO A 28 33.69 -5.67 4.66
CA PRO A 28 33.36 -4.30 4.28
C PRO A 28 32.21 -3.87 5.21
N ALA A 29 32.38 -2.74 5.88
CA ALA A 29 31.27 -2.14 6.61
C ALA A 29 30.15 -1.99 5.59
N GLY A 30 29.15 -2.88 5.66
CA GLY A 30 27.98 -2.77 4.83
C GLY A 30 27.45 -1.36 5.07
N ALA A 31 27.41 -0.56 4.01
CA ALA A 31 26.61 0.65 4.04
C ALA A 31 25.25 0.23 4.62
N ASP A 32 24.88 0.77 5.80
CA ASP A 32 23.63 0.42 6.46
C ASP A 32 22.53 0.62 5.41
N GLY A 33 21.91 -0.48 4.94
CA GLY A 33 21.24 -0.50 3.63
C GLY A 33 20.19 0.60 3.51
N TRP A 34 19.54 0.88 4.62
CA TRP A 34 18.52 1.87 4.89
C TRP A 34 18.95 3.34 4.81
N GLN A 35 19.97 3.66 4.02
CA GLN A 35 20.31 5.04 3.71
C GLN A 35 19.14 5.74 2.99
N ASP A 36 19.19 7.06 2.97
CA ASP A 36 18.28 7.93 2.22
C ASP A 36 16.80 7.98 2.69
N CYS A 37 16.46 7.42 3.85
CA CYS A 37 15.12 7.60 4.44
C CYS A 37 15.07 8.70 5.51
N SER A 38 14.81 9.93 5.06
CA SER A 38 14.68 11.09 5.94
C SER A 38 13.51 10.94 6.94
N THR A 39 13.63 11.58 8.10
CA THR A 39 12.53 11.64 9.09
C THR A 39 11.26 12.18 8.43
N GLY A 40 10.13 11.51 8.68
CA GLY A 40 8.84 11.84 8.10
C GLY A 40 8.60 11.25 6.70
N GLN A 41 9.48 10.39 6.20
CA GLN A 41 9.32 9.69 4.93
C GLN A 41 8.98 8.20 5.12
N PHE A 42 8.21 7.68 4.18
CA PHE A 42 8.06 6.25 3.95
C PHE A 42 8.90 5.85 2.75
N CYS A 43 9.81 4.90 2.93
CA CYS A 43 10.78 4.52 1.91
C CYS A 43 10.62 3.06 1.51
N LEU A 44 10.67 2.82 0.20
CA LEU A 44 10.64 1.50 -0.42
C LEU A 44 11.95 1.28 -1.18
N TYR A 45 12.41 0.05 -1.18
CA TYR A 45 13.74 -0.32 -1.67
C TYR A 45 13.66 -1.53 -2.60
N THR A 46 14.46 -1.53 -3.66
CA THR A 46 14.46 -2.63 -4.65
C THR A 46 15.18 -3.90 -4.22
N ALA A 47 15.81 -3.93 -3.05
CA ALA A 47 16.46 -5.11 -2.50
C ALA A 47 16.20 -5.25 -0.99
N ALA A 48 16.58 -6.40 -0.44
CA ALA A 48 16.39 -6.73 0.97
C ALA A 48 17.22 -5.83 1.89
N ASP A 49 16.83 -5.78 3.15
CA ASP A 49 17.55 -5.06 4.22
C ASP A 49 17.80 -3.57 3.90
N GLY A 50 16.85 -2.94 3.20
CA GLY A 50 16.90 -1.54 2.81
C GLY A 50 17.88 -1.23 1.68
N SER A 51 18.48 -2.22 1.03
CA SER A 51 19.48 -1.97 -0.02
C SER A 51 18.87 -1.72 -1.40
N GLY A 52 19.71 -1.31 -2.36
CA GLY A 52 19.28 -1.06 -3.74
C GLY A 52 18.79 0.37 -3.96
N THR A 53 18.00 0.58 -5.02
CA THR A 53 17.42 1.89 -5.32
C THR A 53 16.28 2.15 -4.35
N ALA A 54 16.28 3.34 -3.74
CA ALA A 54 15.23 3.79 -2.85
C ALA A 54 14.31 4.81 -3.52
N TRP A 55 13.04 4.79 -3.16
CA TRP A 55 12.14 5.94 -3.36
C TRP A 55 11.38 6.23 -2.08
N ALA A 56 11.12 7.51 -1.86
CA ALA A 56 10.49 8.01 -0.64
C ALA A 56 9.16 8.68 -0.96
N ALA A 57 8.23 8.56 -0.02
CA ALA A 57 6.92 9.18 -0.04
C ALA A 57 6.67 9.94 1.26
N GLY A 58 6.14 11.15 1.14
CA GLY A 58 5.70 11.96 2.27
C GLY A 58 4.20 11.75 2.59
N PRO A 59 3.70 12.36 3.67
CA PRO A 59 2.29 12.32 4.07
C PRO A 59 1.26 12.72 3.00
N ASP A 60 1.69 13.54 2.04
CA ASP A 60 0.83 14.06 0.97
C ASP A 60 1.01 13.29 -0.36
N ASP A 61 1.85 12.25 -0.39
CA ASP A 61 2.03 11.35 -1.54
C ASP A 61 1.24 10.06 -1.31
N ASP A 62 0.09 10.00 -1.94
CA ASP A 62 -0.87 8.90 -1.86
C ASP A 62 -0.70 7.90 -3.02
N GLY A 63 0.50 7.82 -3.61
CA GLY A 63 0.85 7.13 -4.87
C GLY A 63 -0.02 5.95 -5.25
N GLN A 64 -1.14 6.29 -5.92
CA GLN A 64 -2.18 5.36 -6.34
C GLN A 64 -1.75 4.48 -7.51
N THR A 65 -0.73 4.88 -8.26
CA THR A 65 -0.20 4.11 -9.37
C THR A 65 1.28 4.41 -9.51
N TYR A 66 2.09 3.36 -9.53
CA TYR A 66 3.50 3.48 -9.80
C TYR A 66 3.80 3.50 -11.30
N GLY A 67 4.83 4.25 -11.67
CA GLY A 67 5.42 4.17 -13.00
C GLY A 67 6.30 2.93 -13.12
N ALA A 68 6.67 2.58 -14.36
CA ALA A 68 7.48 1.39 -14.66
C ALA A 68 8.84 1.32 -13.94
N ASP A 69 9.34 2.45 -13.42
CA ASP A 69 10.55 2.56 -12.61
C ASP A 69 10.39 2.02 -11.18
N ARG A 70 9.16 1.93 -10.66
CA ARG A 70 8.84 1.56 -9.26
C ARG A 70 7.88 0.38 -9.16
N ASP A 71 7.02 0.22 -10.16
CA ASP A 71 5.99 -0.80 -10.22
C ASP A 71 6.61 -2.19 -10.19
N ASP A 72 6.13 -3.05 -9.29
CA ASP A 72 6.64 -4.41 -9.10
C ASP A 72 8.15 -4.45 -8.81
N LYS A 73 8.64 -3.54 -7.94
CA LYS A 73 10.08 -3.48 -7.58
C LYS A 73 10.35 -3.50 -6.08
N ALA A 74 9.39 -3.18 -5.22
CA ALA A 74 9.69 -3.03 -3.79
C ALA A 74 9.92 -4.39 -3.12
N VAL A 75 11.06 -4.55 -2.46
CA VAL A 75 11.45 -5.76 -1.72
C VAL A 75 11.48 -5.51 -0.22
N SER A 76 11.91 -4.33 0.22
CA SER A 76 11.95 -3.95 1.64
C SER A 76 11.49 -2.51 1.85
N ALA A 77 11.16 -2.17 3.09
CA ALA A 77 10.59 -0.86 3.40
C ALA A 77 11.01 -0.33 4.79
N TRP A 78 11.13 1.00 4.88
CA TRP A 78 11.25 1.72 6.14
C TRP A 78 10.14 2.76 6.26
N ASN A 79 9.24 2.56 7.22
CA ASN A 79 8.27 3.56 7.62
C ASN A 79 8.88 4.50 8.68
N ASN A 80 9.57 5.54 8.23
CA ASN A 80 10.11 6.60 9.10
C ASN A 80 9.10 7.75 9.31
N THR A 81 7.79 7.44 9.26
CA THR A 81 6.68 8.38 9.48
C THR A 81 5.98 8.09 10.81
N PRO A 82 5.16 9.03 11.34
CA PRO A 82 4.25 8.75 12.45
C PRO A 82 2.95 8.02 12.02
N TYR A 83 2.78 7.71 10.74
CA TYR A 83 1.57 7.10 10.17
C TYR A 83 1.76 5.60 9.94
N TRP A 84 0.65 4.89 9.74
CA TRP A 84 0.70 3.55 9.15
C TRP A 84 0.97 3.68 7.65
N ALA A 85 2.01 3.03 7.15
CA ALA A 85 2.24 2.92 5.72
C ALA A 85 1.50 1.69 5.17
N CYS A 86 0.62 1.90 4.21
CA CYS A 86 -0.16 0.86 3.57
C CYS A 86 0.43 0.65 2.18
N VAL A 87 0.89 -0.57 1.89
CA VAL A 87 1.37 -0.97 0.57
C VAL A 87 0.44 -2.03 -0.01
N TYR A 88 0.27 -1.96 -1.33
CA TYR A 88 -0.74 -2.70 -2.06
C TYR A 88 -0.12 -3.37 -3.27
N ALA A 89 -0.56 -4.61 -3.53
CA ALA A 89 -0.10 -5.38 -4.67
C ALA A 89 -0.51 -4.74 -6.00
N ASP A 90 -1.71 -4.16 -6.07
CA ASP A 90 -2.20 -3.56 -7.30
C ASP A 90 -2.27 -2.03 -7.19
N ALA A 91 -2.40 -1.39 -8.34
CA ALA A 91 -2.73 0.03 -8.42
C ALA A 91 -4.07 0.33 -7.72
N SER A 92 -4.32 1.61 -7.44
CA SER A 92 -5.55 2.11 -6.82
C SER A 92 -5.88 1.47 -5.48
N TYR A 93 -4.85 1.13 -4.69
CA TYR A 93 -4.96 0.45 -3.40
C TYR A 93 -5.56 -0.96 -3.47
N GLY A 94 -5.45 -1.59 -4.64
CA GLY A 94 -6.03 -2.91 -4.92
C GLY A 94 -5.18 -4.08 -4.40
N GLY A 95 -5.73 -5.27 -4.52
CA GLY A 95 -5.02 -6.51 -4.29
C GLY A 95 -4.61 -6.75 -2.83
N GLY A 96 -3.55 -7.53 -2.67
CA GLY A 96 -2.94 -7.87 -1.39
C GLY A 96 -2.43 -6.62 -0.67
N ILE A 97 -2.54 -6.60 0.66
CA ILE A 97 -2.19 -5.43 1.47
C ILE A 97 -1.30 -5.80 2.64
N GLN A 98 -0.26 -4.99 2.85
CA GLN A 98 0.45 -4.93 4.12
C GLN A 98 0.32 -3.55 4.76
N ALA A 99 0.05 -3.55 6.07
CA ALA A 99 0.00 -2.35 6.90
C ALA A 99 1.24 -2.32 7.81
N LEU A 100 2.16 -1.42 7.50
CA LEU A 100 3.45 -1.26 8.16
C LEU A 100 3.31 -0.19 9.24
N ARG A 101 3.52 -0.58 10.51
CA ARG A 101 3.41 0.33 11.66
C ARG A 101 4.44 1.48 11.58
N PRO A 102 4.20 2.61 12.25
CA PRO A 102 5.24 3.63 12.46
C PRO A 102 6.56 3.02 12.97
N GLY A 103 7.68 3.40 12.37
CA GLY A 103 9.02 2.89 12.69
C GLY A 103 9.32 1.47 12.16
N PHE A 104 8.44 0.87 11.35
CA PHE A 104 8.73 -0.40 10.68
C PHE A 104 10.00 -0.31 9.83
N ARG A 105 10.86 -1.32 9.89
CA ARG A 105 12.07 -1.46 9.07
C ARG A 105 12.28 -2.96 8.82
N GLY A 106 12.17 -3.40 7.58
CA GLY A 106 12.34 -4.81 7.19
C GLY A 106 11.81 -5.16 5.80
N ASP A 107 11.93 -6.43 5.44
CA ASP A 107 11.50 -6.98 4.15
C ASP A 107 9.98 -7.15 4.06
N LEU A 108 9.45 -7.02 2.84
CA LEU A 108 8.02 -7.16 2.54
C LEU A 108 7.56 -8.62 2.42
N SER A 109 8.47 -9.58 2.55
CA SER A 109 8.14 -11.00 2.71
C SER A 109 7.57 -11.32 4.10
N LEU A 110 7.71 -10.40 5.06
CA LEU A 110 7.28 -10.58 6.44
C LEU A 110 5.82 -10.14 6.62
N GLY A 111 4.87 -11.05 6.39
CA GLY A 111 3.45 -10.75 6.58
C GLY A 111 2.52 -11.93 6.29
N SER A 112 1.22 -11.67 6.35
CA SER A 112 0.18 -12.63 5.92
C SER A 112 0.04 -12.71 4.39
N VAL A 113 0.67 -11.78 3.67
CA VAL A 113 0.72 -11.68 2.21
C VAL A 113 2.17 -11.34 1.90
N ASP A 114 2.84 -12.06 1.02
CA ASP A 114 4.16 -11.67 0.51
C ASP A 114 3.94 -10.62 -0.58
N LEU A 115 4.57 -9.44 -0.45
CA LEU A 115 4.51 -8.37 -1.46
C LEU A 115 5.89 -8.08 -2.07
N THR A 116 6.83 -9.00 -1.94
CA THR A 116 8.19 -8.85 -2.45
C THR A 116 8.20 -8.77 -3.97
N GLY A 117 8.46 -7.58 -4.49
CA GLY A 117 8.49 -7.30 -5.92
C GLY A 117 7.11 -7.11 -6.54
N ASP A 118 6.05 -6.95 -5.74
CA ASP A 118 4.66 -6.86 -6.23
C ASP A 118 3.98 -5.53 -5.83
N VAL A 119 4.68 -4.56 -5.23
CA VAL A 119 4.02 -3.32 -4.78
C VAL A 119 3.80 -2.35 -5.96
N SER A 120 2.52 -2.01 -6.21
CA SER A 120 2.11 -1.07 -7.26
C SER A 120 1.45 0.22 -6.75
N SER A 121 1.06 0.28 -5.47
CA SER A 121 0.55 1.52 -4.86
C SER A 121 0.75 1.58 -3.35
N HIS A 122 0.61 2.79 -2.81
CA HIS A 122 0.73 3.03 -1.37
C HIS A 122 -0.11 4.21 -0.90
N LYS A 123 -0.31 4.30 0.41
CA LYS A 123 -0.78 5.52 1.09
C LYS A 123 -0.38 5.54 2.55
N LEU A 124 -0.49 6.70 3.19
CA LEU A 124 -0.24 6.87 4.62
C LEU A 124 -1.55 7.09 5.40
N ALA A 125 -1.80 6.25 6.39
CA ALA A 125 -3.03 6.25 7.17
C ALA A 125 -2.78 6.59 8.66
N LYS A 126 -3.69 7.36 9.26
CA LYS A 126 -3.64 7.69 10.70
C LYS A 126 -3.82 6.48 11.61
N ALA A 127 -4.43 5.41 11.11
CA ALA A 127 -4.67 4.17 11.83
C ALA A 127 -4.58 2.97 10.87
N LYS A 128 -4.21 1.80 11.41
CA LYS A 128 -4.12 0.54 10.66
C LYS A 128 -5.39 0.21 9.86
N SER A 129 -6.57 0.53 10.41
CA SER A 129 -7.86 0.31 9.75
C SER A 129 -7.99 1.09 8.44
N GLY A 130 -7.38 2.27 8.34
CA GLY A 130 -7.38 3.10 7.14
C GLY A 130 -6.70 2.42 5.95
N CYS A 131 -5.78 1.47 6.18
CA CYS A 131 -5.20 0.69 5.10
C CYS A 131 -6.25 -0.18 4.38
N ARG A 132 -7.29 -0.62 5.07
CA ARG A 132 -8.32 -1.50 4.48
C ARG A 132 -9.40 -0.76 3.70
N THR A 133 -9.35 0.57 3.66
CA THR A 133 -10.28 1.40 2.90
C THR A 133 -9.56 2.09 1.74
N GLY A 134 -10.29 2.59 0.76
CA GLY A 134 -9.81 3.51 -0.27
C GLY A 134 -10.86 4.56 -0.64
N PHE A 135 -11.90 4.66 0.19
CA PHE A 135 -13.07 5.45 -0.07
C PHE A 135 -12.86 6.97 0.03
N GLU A 136 -11.87 7.40 0.80
CA GLU A 136 -11.45 8.80 0.91
C GLU A 136 -11.09 9.43 -0.45
N ARG A 137 -10.80 8.60 -1.46
CA ARG A 137 -10.63 9.03 -2.86
C ARG A 137 -11.92 9.51 -3.51
N CYS A 138 -13.08 9.24 -2.93
CA CYS A 138 -14.35 9.67 -3.48
C CYS A 138 -14.58 11.17 -3.22
N PRO A 139 -14.66 12.03 -4.25
CA PRO A 139 -14.85 13.46 -4.04
C PRO A 139 -16.22 13.79 -3.46
N ASP A 140 -16.30 14.92 -2.75
CA ASP A 140 -17.55 15.46 -2.22
C ASP A 140 -18.60 15.65 -3.34
N GLY A 141 -19.86 15.29 -3.07
CA GLY A 141 -20.94 15.45 -4.05
C GLY A 141 -20.86 14.49 -5.24
N ARG A 142 -20.21 13.33 -5.09
CA ARG A 142 -20.07 12.32 -6.15
C ARG A 142 -20.56 10.95 -5.71
N LEU A 143 -20.99 10.15 -6.67
CA LEU A 143 -21.07 8.70 -6.52
C LEU A 143 -19.76 8.09 -7.00
N CYS A 144 -19.15 7.23 -6.19
CA CYS A 144 -17.96 6.49 -6.58
C CYS A 144 -18.23 4.98 -6.52
N LEU A 145 -17.85 4.30 -7.59
CA LEU A 145 -17.96 2.85 -7.74
C LEU A 145 -16.55 2.28 -7.74
N PHE A 146 -16.36 1.17 -7.03
CA PHE A 146 -15.05 0.57 -6.81
C PHE A 146 -15.09 -0.92 -7.14
N ALA A 147 -14.02 -1.43 -7.74
CA ALA A 147 -13.89 -2.81 -8.17
C ALA A 147 -13.53 -3.78 -7.03
N GLU A 148 -13.15 -3.27 -5.86
CA GLU A 148 -12.85 -4.09 -4.68
C GLU A 148 -13.59 -3.63 -3.42
N PRO A 149 -13.60 -4.45 -2.35
CA PRO A 149 -14.15 -4.08 -1.06
C PRO A 149 -13.48 -2.84 -0.45
N GLY A 150 -14.28 -2.07 0.29
CA GLY A 150 -13.79 -0.95 1.10
C GLY A 150 -13.33 0.29 0.32
N GLY A 151 -13.74 0.47 -0.94
CA GLY A 151 -13.32 1.60 -1.77
C GLY A 151 -11.96 1.43 -2.43
N ARG A 152 -11.46 0.20 -2.48
CA ARG A 152 -10.15 -0.15 -3.06
C ARG A 152 -10.27 -0.57 -4.52
N GLY A 153 -9.12 -0.77 -5.16
CA GLY A 153 -9.03 -1.15 -6.56
C GLY A 153 -9.46 -0.01 -7.48
N GLU A 154 -9.59 -0.33 -8.77
CA GLU A 154 -10.05 0.61 -9.79
C GLU A 154 -11.36 1.28 -9.37
N ALA A 155 -11.48 2.58 -9.67
CA ALA A 155 -12.61 3.40 -9.27
C ALA A 155 -13.14 4.22 -10.46
N THR A 156 -14.44 4.45 -10.49
CA THR A 156 -15.09 5.42 -11.38
C THR A 156 -16.02 6.33 -10.60
N VAL A 157 -16.26 7.52 -11.15
CA VAL A 157 -17.01 8.60 -10.50
C VAL A 157 -18.18 9.01 -11.40
N SER A 158 -19.37 9.17 -10.82
CA SER A 158 -20.57 9.61 -11.51
C SER A 158 -21.29 10.75 -10.77
N THR A 159 -22.02 11.55 -11.55
CA THR A 159 -22.98 12.58 -11.08
C THR A 159 -24.31 12.50 -11.81
N ALA A 160 -24.52 11.49 -12.64
CA ALA A 160 -25.69 11.37 -13.49
C ALA A 160 -26.15 9.92 -13.53
N ASP A 161 -27.45 9.73 -13.74
CA ASP A 161 -28.00 8.41 -14.04
C ASP A 161 -27.21 7.74 -15.15
N ASN A 162 -26.97 6.44 -15.01
CA ASN A 162 -26.29 5.65 -16.02
C ASN A 162 -27.16 4.45 -16.38
N PRO A 163 -27.80 4.44 -17.56
CA PRO A 163 -28.66 3.34 -17.99
C PRO A 163 -27.88 2.08 -18.37
N GLY A 164 -26.55 2.11 -18.45
CA GLY A 164 -25.74 0.96 -18.81
C GLY A 164 -24.25 1.23 -18.69
N TYR A 165 -23.56 0.54 -17.78
CA TYR A 165 -22.14 0.73 -17.53
C TYR A 165 -21.22 0.37 -18.71
N GLY A 166 -21.72 -0.43 -19.66
CA GLY A 166 -20.93 -0.92 -20.78
C GLY A 166 -19.78 -1.83 -20.35
N ALA A 167 -18.99 -2.30 -21.32
CA ALA A 167 -18.00 -3.35 -21.09
C ALA A 167 -16.92 -3.03 -20.04
N ALA A 168 -16.68 -1.75 -19.73
CA ALA A 168 -15.66 -1.35 -18.76
C ALA A 168 -16.07 -1.58 -17.30
N TRP A 169 -17.36 -1.46 -16.98
CA TRP A 169 -17.87 -1.41 -15.60
C TRP A 169 -19.09 -2.29 -15.35
N ASP A 170 -19.65 -2.91 -16.39
CA ASP A 170 -20.71 -3.89 -16.25
C ASP A 170 -20.24 -5.05 -15.36
N ASN A 171 -21.04 -5.39 -14.35
CA ASN A 171 -20.76 -6.47 -13.40
C ASN A 171 -19.39 -6.34 -12.67
N LYS A 172 -18.93 -5.10 -12.43
CA LYS A 172 -17.63 -4.83 -11.79
C LYS A 172 -17.73 -4.17 -10.42
N VAL A 173 -18.89 -3.61 -10.07
CA VAL A 173 -19.06 -2.82 -8.84
C VAL A 173 -19.09 -3.73 -7.61
N VAL A 174 -18.12 -3.58 -6.71
CA VAL A 174 -18.00 -4.35 -5.46
C VAL A 174 -18.20 -3.49 -4.21
N SER A 175 -17.80 -2.21 -4.25
CA SER A 175 -18.12 -1.27 -3.20
C SER A 175 -18.46 0.10 -3.75
N VAL A 176 -19.18 0.88 -2.96
CA VAL A 176 -19.76 2.16 -3.37
C VAL A 176 -19.63 3.16 -2.24
N TRP A 177 -19.37 4.43 -2.58
CA TRP A 177 -19.65 5.55 -1.69
C TRP A 177 -20.54 6.57 -2.42
N ASN A 178 -21.72 6.83 -1.86
CA ASN A 178 -22.63 7.86 -2.32
C ASN A 178 -22.44 9.16 -1.51
N ARG A 179 -21.62 10.08 -2.01
CA ARG A 179 -21.42 11.41 -1.40
C ARG A 179 -22.39 12.46 -1.93
N THR A 180 -23.44 12.04 -2.64
CA THR A 180 -24.44 12.95 -3.21
C THR A 180 -25.53 13.29 -2.19
N GLY A 181 -26.37 14.27 -2.53
CA GLY A 181 -27.55 14.62 -1.75
C GLY A 181 -28.76 13.68 -1.96
N GLN A 182 -28.64 12.71 -2.86
CA GLN A 182 -29.71 11.81 -3.30
C GLN A 182 -29.39 10.36 -2.90
N HIS A 183 -30.40 9.49 -2.88
CA HIS A 183 -30.19 8.05 -2.80
C HIS A 183 -29.79 7.53 -4.19
N VAL A 184 -29.13 6.36 -4.25
CA VAL A 184 -28.80 5.71 -5.51
C VAL A 184 -29.40 4.31 -5.53
N CYS A 185 -30.23 4.05 -6.53
CA CYS A 185 -30.74 2.72 -6.86
C CYS A 185 -29.78 2.07 -7.87
N PHE A 186 -29.32 0.86 -7.58
CA PHE A 186 -28.50 0.04 -8.48
C PHE A 186 -29.32 -1.12 -9.03
N PHE A 187 -29.13 -1.42 -10.32
CA PHE A 187 -29.91 -2.41 -11.03
C PHE A 187 -28.99 -3.45 -11.70
N ARG A 188 -29.52 -4.68 -11.84
CA ARG A 188 -28.79 -5.84 -12.39
C ARG A 188 -28.65 -5.79 -13.90
N ALA A 189 -29.55 -5.10 -14.59
CA ALA A 189 -29.55 -5.00 -16.03
C ALA A 189 -29.55 -3.53 -16.47
N PRO A 190 -29.26 -3.28 -17.75
CA PRO A 190 -29.42 -1.96 -18.34
C PRO A 190 -30.85 -1.41 -18.23
N ASP A 191 -31.00 -0.13 -18.52
CA ASP A 191 -32.26 0.62 -18.55
C ASP A 191 -33.03 0.57 -17.22
N TYR A 192 -32.30 0.46 -16.11
CA TYR A 192 -32.84 0.47 -14.74
C TYR A 192 -33.78 -0.69 -14.44
N THR A 193 -33.42 -1.88 -14.91
CA THR A 193 -34.24 -3.10 -14.72
C THR A 193 -33.50 -4.15 -13.89
N SER A 194 -34.22 -4.82 -12.99
CA SER A 194 -33.72 -6.00 -12.27
C SER A 194 -34.87 -6.86 -11.75
N THR A 195 -34.53 -8.09 -11.39
CA THR A 195 -35.24 -8.82 -10.34
C THR A 195 -34.21 -9.66 -9.59
N TRP A 196 -34.02 -9.38 -8.30
CA TRP A 196 -33.34 -10.28 -7.37
C TRP A 196 -34.39 -10.93 -6.48
N THR A 197 -34.45 -12.27 -6.49
CA THR A 197 -35.28 -13.02 -5.53
C THR A 197 -34.40 -13.49 -4.37
N ILE A 198 -34.68 -13.00 -3.17
CA ILE A 198 -33.95 -13.34 -1.94
C ILE A 198 -34.98 -13.77 -0.91
N ASP A 199 -34.83 -14.99 -0.38
CA ASP A 199 -35.74 -15.59 0.61
C ASP A 199 -37.23 -15.50 0.20
N GLY A 200 -37.51 -15.64 -1.09
CA GLY A 200 -38.87 -15.59 -1.66
C GLY A 200 -39.46 -14.19 -1.83
N ARG A 201 -38.66 -13.13 -1.66
CA ARG A 201 -39.04 -11.74 -1.96
C ARG A 201 -38.25 -11.22 -3.15
N ASP A 202 -38.95 -10.53 -4.04
CA ASP A 202 -38.37 -9.85 -5.19
C ASP A 202 -37.95 -8.43 -4.83
N TYR A 203 -36.79 -8.04 -5.34
CA TYR A 203 -36.20 -6.71 -5.21
C TYR A 203 -35.79 -6.21 -6.59
N ASP A 204 -36.22 -4.99 -6.93
CA ASP A 204 -35.94 -4.37 -8.23
C ASP A 204 -34.63 -3.57 -8.23
N ALA A 205 -34.19 -3.12 -7.05
CA ALA A 205 -32.98 -2.33 -6.87
C ALA A 205 -32.23 -2.67 -5.58
N TYR A 206 -30.91 -2.48 -5.59
CA TYR A 206 -30.11 -2.32 -4.38
C TYR A 206 -29.91 -0.83 -4.10
N VAL A 207 -30.21 -0.37 -2.89
CA VAL A 207 -30.19 1.05 -2.56
C VAL A 207 -28.99 1.41 -1.69
N VAL A 208 -28.24 2.44 -2.09
CA VAL A 208 -27.23 3.09 -1.25
C VAL A 208 -27.74 4.47 -0.86
N LEU A 209 -27.91 4.71 0.44
CA LEU A 209 -28.48 5.96 0.92
C LEU A 209 -27.53 7.15 0.67
N ARG A 210 -28.10 8.36 0.69
CA ARG A 210 -27.34 9.61 0.65
C ARG A 210 -26.33 9.65 1.80
N GLY A 211 -25.06 9.93 1.50
CA GLY A 211 -23.98 9.98 2.49
C GLY A 211 -23.40 8.63 2.90
N ASP A 212 -23.98 7.50 2.46
CA ASP A 212 -23.55 6.18 2.88
C ASP A 212 -22.49 5.57 1.96
N SER A 213 -21.74 4.64 2.54
CA SER A 213 -20.79 3.79 1.83
C SER A 213 -20.98 2.34 2.23
N THR A 214 -20.70 1.42 1.31
CA THR A 214 -20.82 -0.01 1.59
C THR A 214 -19.90 -0.83 0.72
N THR A 215 -19.37 -1.91 1.28
CA THR A 215 -19.01 -3.08 0.46
C THR A 215 -20.32 -3.80 0.18
N VAL A 216 -20.65 -3.96 -1.09
CA VAL A 216 -21.95 -4.50 -1.50
C VAL A 216 -21.97 -6.00 -1.18
N PRO A 217 -22.96 -6.48 -0.41
CA PRO A 217 -23.01 -7.89 -0.03
C PRO A 217 -23.51 -8.77 -1.19
N ALA A 218 -23.26 -10.08 -1.08
CA ALA A 218 -23.96 -11.05 -1.91
C ALA A 218 -25.49 -11.00 -1.63
N PRO A 219 -26.36 -11.25 -2.62
CA PRO A 219 -26.05 -11.64 -4.01
C PRO A 219 -25.88 -10.45 -4.97
N TYR A 220 -25.82 -9.21 -4.47
CA TYR A 220 -25.88 -8.01 -5.29
C TYR A 220 -24.57 -7.69 -6.00
N ALA A 221 -23.43 -7.85 -5.33
CA ALA A 221 -22.14 -7.68 -5.98
C ALA A 221 -21.64 -8.98 -6.65
N PRO A 222 -20.92 -8.88 -7.77
CA PRO A 222 -20.69 -7.70 -8.60
C PRO A 222 -21.69 -7.70 -9.76
N THR A 223 -22.99 -7.54 -9.51
CA THR A 223 -24.03 -7.78 -10.54
C THR A 223 -24.64 -6.52 -11.14
N PHE A 224 -24.14 -5.34 -10.78
CA PHE A 224 -24.73 -4.08 -11.22
C PHE A 224 -24.36 -3.75 -12.67
N SER A 225 -25.36 -3.29 -13.42
CA SER A 225 -25.26 -2.85 -14.82
C SER A 225 -25.73 -1.42 -15.04
N SER A 226 -26.54 -0.85 -14.14
CA SER A 226 -27.01 0.53 -14.24
C SER A 226 -27.31 1.13 -12.87
N HIS A 227 -27.43 2.47 -12.79
CA HIS A 227 -27.86 3.16 -11.57
C HIS A 227 -28.66 4.43 -11.85
N LYS A 228 -29.49 4.81 -10.88
CA LYS A 228 -30.32 6.01 -10.91
C LYS A 228 -30.23 6.78 -9.58
N PHE A 229 -30.15 8.10 -9.65
CA PHE A 229 -30.29 8.98 -8.49
C PHE A 229 -31.76 9.28 -8.23
N VAL A 230 -32.17 9.19 -6.96
CA VAL A 230 -33.57 9.41 -6.54
C VAL A 230 -33.65 10.19 -5.23
N ASP A 231 -34.75 10.92 -5.06
CA ASP A 231 -34.96 11.74 -3.85
C ASP A 231 -35.55 10.92 -2.70
N SER A 232 -36.32 9.88 -3.01
CA SER A 232 -36.90 8.91 -2.08
C SER A 232 -36.57 7.47 -2.48
N THR A 233 -36.38 6.59 -1.50
CA THR A 233 -36.14 5.16 -1.76
C THR A 233 -37.35 4.43 -2.34
N SER A 234 -38.54 5.05 -2.32
CA SER A 234 -39.75 4.54 -2.97
C SER A 234 -39.80 4.78 -4.48
N GLU A 235 -38.83 5.53 -5.02
CA GLU A 235 -38.63 5.73 -6.46
C GLU A 235 -37.64 4.71 -7.04
N CYS A 236 -37.03 3.91 -6.16
CA CYS A 236 -36.61 2.56 -6.47
C CYS A 236 -37.84 1.65 -6.29
#